data_AF-A0A1H0JAH3-F1
#
_entry.id   AF-A0A1H0JAH3-F1
#
_cell.length_a   1.000
_cell.length_b   1.000
_cell.length_c   1.000
_cell.angle_alpha   90.00
_cell.angle_beta   90.00
_cell.angle_gamma   90.00
#
_symmetry.space_group_name_H-M   'P 1'
#
loop_
_entity.id
_entity.type
_entity.pdbx_description
1 polymer ?
#
loop_
_entity_poly.entity_id
_entity_poly.type
_entity_poly.pdbx_seq_one_letter_code
_entity_poly.pdbx_strand_id
1 'polypeptide(L)' 'MAHVRHLVDVRTGDEFDQPVPFGLVYPVCTADGSAPPSQRGRTWEHLVASDRELRQVS' A
#
# COMPACT_ATOMS: atom_id res chain seq x y z
N MET A 1 -0.69 13.36 15.89
CA MET A 1 -0.76 11.92 15.59
C MET A 1 -1.26 11.79 14.16
N ALA A 2 -0.36 11.55 13.21
CA ALA A 2 -0.75 11.36 11.82
C ALA A 2 -1.42 9.98 11.70
N HIS A 3 -2.62 9.93 11.11
CA HIS A 3 -3.35 8.68 10.86
C HIS A 3 -2.71 7.91 9.69
N VAL A 4 -1.45 7.51 9.84
CA VAL A 4 -0.77 6.67 8.86
C VAL A 4 -1.21 5.22 9.07
N ARG A 5 -1.76 4.59 8.03
CA ARG A 5 -1.98 3.15 8.01
C ARG A 5 -0.86 2.50 7.21
N HIS A 6 -0.16 1.59 7.88
CA HIS A 6 0.77 0.66 7.24
C HIS A 6 -0.02 -0.53 6.70
N LEU A 7 0.19 -0.88 5.44
CA LEU A 7 -0.56 -1.88 4.71
C LEU A 7 0.42 -2.85 4.05
N VAL A 8 0.07 -4.13 4.01
CA VAL A 8 0.82 -5.17 3.29
C VAL A 8 -0.12 -5.87 2.34
N ASP A 9 0.29 -6.05 1.09
CA ASP A 9 -0.40 -6.95 0.17
C ASP A 9 -0.12 -8.40 0.58
N VAL A 10 -1.15 -9.13 1.00
CA VAL A 10 -0.98 -10.51 1.46
C VAL A 10 -0.56 -11.48 0.35
N ARG A 11 -0.74 -11.10 -0.92
CA ARG A 11 -0.43 -11.96 -2.05
C ARG A 11 1.03 -11.87 -2.45
N THR A 12 1.58 -10.66 -2.45
CA THR A 12 2.96 -10.42 -2.89
C THR A 12 3.91 -10.19 -1.74
N GLY A 13 3.44 -9.64 -0.63
CA GLY A 13 4.26 -9.12 0.47
C GLY A 13 4.71 -7.68 0.27
N ASP A 14 4.22 -6.97 -0.75
CA ASP A 14 4.56 -5.57 -0.97
C ASP A 14 3.98 -4.68 0.13
N GLU A 15 4.74 -3.68 0.57
CA GLU A 15 4.35 -2.75 1.62
C GLU A 15 3.85 -1.42 1.04
N PHE A 16 2.85 -0.86 1.70
CA PHE A 16 2.21 0.39 1.30
C PHE A 16 1.84 1.22 2.52
N ASP A 17 1.78 2.54 2.34
CA ASP A 17 1.31 3.49 3.33
C ASP A 17 0.10 4.27 2.85
N GLN A 18 -0.83 4.52 3.77
CA GLN A 18 -1.93 5.47 3.57
C GLN A 18 -1.83 6.56 4.63
N PRO A 19 -1.32 7.77 4.29
CA PRO A 19 -1.01 8.80 5.27
C PRO A 19 -2.24 9.52 5.83
N VAL A 20 -3.38 9.46 5.13
CA VAL A 20 -4.65 10.07 5.55
C VAL A 20 -5.81 9.09 5.31
N PRO A 21 -6.82 9.04 6.19
CA PRO A 21 -7.97 8.17 6.01
C PRO A 21 -8.66 8.40 4.66
N PHE A 22 -8.98 7.31 3.95
CA PHE A 22 -9.61 7.35 2.62
C PHE A 22 -8.79 8.08 1.54
N GLY A 23 -7.51 8.37 1.81
CA GLY A 23 -6.59 8.98 0.86
C GLY A 23 -5.95 7.95 -0.08
N LEU A 24 -5.02 8.45 -0.90
CA LEU A 24 -4.19 7.60 -1.75
C LEU A 24 -3.30 6.67 -0.92
N VAL A 25 -3.08 5.49 -1.46
CA VAL A 25 -2.17 4.47 -0.95
C VAL A 25 -0.88 4.52 -1.77
N TYR A 26 0.26 4.62 -1.09
CA TYR A 26 1.58 4.79 -1.70
C TYR A 26 2.41 3.54 -1.45
N PRO A 27 3.03 2.95 -2.47
CA PRO A 27 3.93 1.81 -2.26
C PRO A 27 5.22 2.28 -1.58
N VAL A 28 5.71 1.45 -0.65
CA VAL A 28 6.89 1.72 0.19
C VAL A 28 8.06 0.87 -0.27
N CYS A 29 7.90 -0.45 -0.26
CA CYS A 29 8.86 -1.43 -0.77
C CYS A 29 8.14 -2.66 -1.32
N THR A 30 8.82 -3.39 -2.20
CA THR A 30 8.38 -4.73 -2.62
C THR A 30 8.77 -5.76 -1.56
N ALA A 31 8.21 -6.96 -1.66
CA ALA A 31 8.44 -8.03 -0.69
C ALA A 31 9.92 -8.47 -0.52
N ASP A 32 10.78 -8.19 -1.51
CA ASP A 32 12.22 -8.42 -1.44
C ASP A 32 12.99 -7.25 -0.78
N GLY A 33 12.29 -6.24 -0.28
CA GLY A 33 12.83 -5.04 0.32
C GLY A 33 13.33 -4.00 -0.68
N SER A 34 13.16 -4.22 -1.98
CA SER A 34 13.58 -3.26 -3.00
C SER A 34 12.57 -2.11 -3.18
N ALA A 35 13.02 -1.03 -3.81
CA ALA A 35 12.14 0.12 -4.08
C ALA A 35 11.07 -0.28 -5.11
N PRO A 36 9.81 0.15 -4.93
CA PRO A 36 8.74 -0.21 -5.84
C PRO A 36 8.99 0.44 -7.22
N PRO A 37 8.55 -0.21 -8.31
CA PRO A 37 8.76 0.30 -9.68
C PRO A 37 8.08 1.66 -9.93
N SER A 38 7.11 2.04 -9.09
CA SER A 38 6.46 3.36 -9.13
C SER A 38 6.05 3.78 -7.73
N GLN A 39 6.49 4.97 -7.28
CA GLN A 39 6.07 5.57 -6.00
C GLN A 39 4.76 6.37 -6.10
N ARG A 40 4.07 6.33 -7.26
CA ARG A 40 2.82 7.06 -7.45
C ARG A 40 1.73 6.45 -6.56
N GLY A 41 0.98 7.31 -5.87
CA GLY A 41 -0.21 6.89 -5.12
C GLY A 41 -1.25 6.22 -6.01
N ARG A 42 -2.03 5.30 -5.44
CA ARG A 42 -3.19 4.65 -6.05
C ARG A 42 -4.40 4.85 -5.16
N THR A 43 -5.57 4.96 -5.78
CA THR A 43 -6.81 4.90 -5.01
C THR A 43 -7.05 3.47 -4.55
N TRP A 44 -7.86 3.30 -3.51
CA TRP A 44 -8.22 1.97 -3.02
C TRP A 44 -8.95 1.16 -4.09
N GLU A 45 -9.83 1.79 -4.88
CA GLU A 45 -10.56 1.14 -5.96
C GLU A 45 -9.63 0.60 -7.05
N HIS A 46 -8.57 1.35 -7.38
CA HIS A 46 -7.58 0.89 -8.35
C HIS A 46 -6.82 -0.35 -7.85
N LEU A 47 -6.51 -0.41 -6.56
CA LEU A 47 -5.82 -1.55 -5.95
C LEU A 47 -6.71 -2.79 -5.97
N VAL A 48 -7.98 -2.65 -5.56
CA VAL A 48 -8.98 -3.74 -5.63
C VAL A 48 -9.17 -4.21 -7.07
N ALA A 49 -9.28 -3.29 -8.03
CA ALA A 49 -9.39 -3.62 -9.45
C ALA A 49 -8.14 -4.32 -10.01
N SER A 50 -6.99 -4.16 -9.36
CA SER A 50 -5.72 -4.83 -9.71
C SER A 50 -5.49 -6.14 -8.94
N ASP A 51 -6.53 -6.69 -8.29
CA ASP A 51 -6.48 -7.92 -7.49
C ASP A 51 -5.47 -7.86 -6.31
N ARG A 52 -5.22 -6.64 -5.80
CA ARG A 52 -4.38 -6.43 -4.60
C ARG A 52 -5.23 -6.63 -3.34
N GLU A 53 -4.74 -7.42 -2.40
CA GLU A 53 -5.40 -7.64 -1.11
C GLU A 53 -4.57 -7.02 0.01
N LEU A 54 -4.84 -5.75 0.31
CA LEU A 54 -4.11 -5.01 1.33
C LEU A 54 -4.70 -5.23 2.71
N ARG A 55 -3.85 -5.60 3.67
CA ARG A 55 -4.19 -5.70 5.09
C ARG A 55 -3.37 -4.73 5.92
N GLN A 56 -4.02 -4.12 6.90
CA GLN A 56 -3.33 -3.28 7.85
C GLN A 56 -2.42 -4.13 8.74
N VAL A 57 -1.18 -3.70 8.85
CA VAL A 57 -0.23 -4.22 9.84
C VAL A 57 -0.15 -3.22 11.00
N SER A 58 -0.24 -3.76 12.22
CA SER A 58 -0.28 -3.01 13.48
C SER A 58 1.09 -2.62 13.97
#